data_AF-A0A1F5N815-F1
#
_entry.id   AF-A0A1F5N815-F1
#
_cell.length_a   1.000
_cell.length_b   1.000
_cell.length_c   1.000
_cell.angle_alpha   90.00
_cell.angle_beta   90.00
_cell.angle_gamma   90.00
#
_symmetry.space_group_name_H-M   'P 1'
#
loop_
_entity.id
_entity.type
_entity.pdbx_description
1 polymer ?
#
loop_
_entity_poly.entity_id
_entity_poly.type
_entity_poly.pdbx_seq_one_letter_code
_entity_poly.pdbx_strand_id
1 'polypeptide(L)'
;MNTDETIESLSHGFNLIEDHVIITDPNGHILYANDAVEKNTGFSRSEILGKTPGQLWGGLMPKEFYEKMWHKIKIEKQFFVADVQNLRKDQTKYWQRLHITPILNAAGEVVYFLGIEPNITKWKEAEGFTQEFSSVMGQQQSDPKQTLNSVSAWLNK
;
A
#
# COMPACT_ATOMS: atom_id res chain seq x y z
N MET A 1 -8.08 18.86 8.55
CA MET A 1 -6.83 18.62 7.81
C MET A 1 -7.22 18.47 6.35
N ASN A 2 -6.69 19.30 5.45
CA ASN A 2 -7.01 19.18 4.03
C ASN A 2 -6.27 17.98 3.43
N THR A 3 -6.92 17.32 2.47
CA THR A 3 -6.35 16.18 1.73
C THR A 3 -4.99 16.51 1.12
N ASP A 4 -4.80 17.76 0.68
CA ASP A 4 -3.59 18.25 0.02
C ASP A 4 -2.35 18.24 0.92
N GLU A 5 -2.46 18.72 2.18
CA GLU A 5 -1.32 18.70 3.14
C GLU A 5 -0.91 17.27 3.51
N THR A 6 -1.87 16.35 3.48
CA THR A 6 -1.60 14.94 3.76
C THR A 6 -0.83 14.34 2.60
N ILE A 7 -1.31 14.49 1.35
CA ILE A 7 -0.63 14.01 0.14
C ILE A 7 0.78 14.61 -0.02
N GLU A 8 0.97 15.88 0.34
CA GLU A 8 2.27 16.53 0.31
C GLU A 8 3.26 15.92 1.32
N SER A 9 2.81 15.66 2.55
CA SER A 9 3.59 14.93 3.57
C SER A 9 4.01 13.53 3.07
N LEU A 10 3.15 12.86 2.31
CA LEU A 10 3.43 11.53 1.73
C LEU A 10 4.50 11.59 0.64
N SER A 11 4.45 12.63 -0.18
CA SER A 11 5.39 12.81 -1.28
C SER A 11 6.84 12.95 -0.78
N HIS A 12 7.08 13.65 0.33
CA HIS A 12 8.44 13.78 0.86
C HIS A 12 8.98 12.48 1.47
N GLY A 13 8.14 11.70 2.14
CA GLY A 13 8.57 10.52 2.89
C GLY A 13 8.79 9.27 2.05
N PHE A 14 8.03 9.10 0.96
CA PHE A 14 7.99 7.85 0.18
C PHE A 14 8.63 7.91 -1.20
N ASN A 15 8.94 9.09 -1.74
CA ASN A 15 9.46 9.20 -3.11
C ASN A 15 10.84 8.56 -3.32
N LEU A 16 11.69 8.52 -2.29
CA LEU A 16 13.03 7.94 -2.38
C LEU A 16 13.07 6.44 -2.06
N ILE A 17 11.95 5.86 -1.63
CA ILE A 17 11.85 4.45 -1.26
C ILE A 17 11.73 3.59 -2.52
N GLU A 18 12.53 2.53 -2.60
CA GLU A 18 12.50 1.58 -3.73
C GLU A 18 11.34 0.59 -3.68
N ASP A 19 10.73 0.41 -2.50
CA ASP A 19 9.50 -0.36 -2.35
C ASP A 19 8.34 0.33 -3.06
N HIS A 20 7.46 -0.47 -3.67
CA HIS A 20 6.22 0.02 -4.25
C HIS A 20 5.33 0.53 -3.13
N VAL A 21 5.00 1.82 -3.11
CA VAL A 21 4.09 2.39 -2.10
C VAL A 21 2.93 3.12 -2.78
N ILE A 22 1.70 2.73 -2.41
CA ILE A 22 0.47 3.43 -2.77
C ILE A 22 -0.35 3.80 -1.53
N ILE A 23 -1.10 4.89 -1.64
CA ILE A 23 -2.10 5.27 -0.64
C ILE A 23 -3.41 5.52 -1.36
N THR A 24 -4.49 4.98 -0.81
CA THR A 24 -5.82 5.03 -1.42
C THR A 24 -6.85 5.66 -0.48
N ASP A 25 -7.94 6.15 -1.06
CA ASP A 25 -9.15 6.51 -0.32
C ASP A 25 -9.84 5.23 0.26
N PRO A 26 -10.88 5.36 1.11
CA PRO A 26 -11.61 4.22 1.66
C PRO A 26 -12.39 3.36 0.63
N ASN A 27 -12.43 3.79 -0.64
CA ASN A 27 -13.00 3.06 -1.77
C ASN A 27 -11.93 2.38 -2.63
N GLY A 28 -10.65 2.55 -2.32
CA GLY A 28 -9.52 1.96 -3.03
C GLY A 28 -9.00 2.77 -4.21
N HIS A 29 -9.46 4.01 -4.42
CA HIS A 29 -8.89 4.89 -5.45
C HIS A 29 -7.55 5.44 -4.99
N ILE A 30 -6.54 5.31 -5.84
CA ILE A 30 -5.17 5.71 -5.55
C ILE A 30 -5.09 7.23 -5.51
N LEU A 31 -4.71 7.75 -4.36
CA LEU A 31 -4.48 9.17 -4.08
C LEU A 31 -2.99 9.53 -4.24
N TYR A 32 -2.11 8.56 -3.99
CA TYR A 32 -0.67 8.71 -4.08
C TYR A 32 -0.02 7.40 -4.54
N ALA A 33 1.02 7.52 -5.36
CA ALA A 33 1.90 6.45 -5.78
C ALA A 33 3.31 7.02 -5.90
N ASN A 34 4.31 6.31 -5.37
CA ASN A 34 5.72 6.69 -5.50
C ASN A 34 6.32 6.24 -6.85
N ASP A 35 7.54 6.71 -7.14
CA ASP A 35 8.24 6.41 -8.40
C ASP A 35 8.47 4.91 -8.62
N ALA A 36 8.59 4.13 -7.53
CA ALA A 36 8.72 2.67 -7.61
C ALA A 36 7.47 2.01 -8.22
N VAL A 37 6.27 2.56 -8.02
CA VAL A 37 5.05 2.05 -8.64
C VAL A 37 5.14 2.14 -10.16
N GLU A 38 5.59 3.28 -10.69
CA GLU A 38 5.73 3.48 -12.13
C GLU A 38 6.78 2.53 -12.71
N LYS A 39 7.93 2.38 -12.04
CA LYS A 39 8.99 1.45 -12.44
C LYS A 39 8.54 -0.01 -12.40
N ASN A 40 7.76 -0.39 -11.38
CA ASN A 40 7.34 -1.78 -11.16
C ASN A 40 6.14 -2.19 -12.00
N THR A 41 5.26 -1.26 -12.35
CA THR A 41 4.02 -1.58 -13.07
C THR A 41 4.07 -1.16 -14.54
N GLY A 42 4.91 -0.17 -14.88
CA GLY A 42 4.98 0.43 -16.21
C GLY A 42 3.86 1.43 -16.51
N PHE A 43 2.94 1.66 -15.58
CA PHE A 43 1.94 2.73 -15.68
C PHE A 43 2.53 4.05 -15.22
N SER A 44 2.21 5.13 -15.92
CA SER A 44 2.60 6.46 -15.48
C SER A 44 1.72 6.95 -14.34
N ARG A 45 2.22 7.89 -13.52
CA ARG A 45 1.44 8.47 -12.41
C ARG A 45 0.08 9.01 -12.83
N SER A 46 -0.02 9.63 -14.00
CA SER A 46 -1.29 10.16 -14.53
C SER A 46 -2.30 9.06 -14.90
N GLU A 47 -1.83 7.87 -15.23
CA GLU A 47 -2.68 6.69 -15.47
C GLU A 47 -3.09 6.01 -14.15
N ILE A 48 -2.26 6.14 -13.11
CA ILE A 48 -2.44 5.50 -11.81
C ILE A 48 -3.45 6.25 -10.93
N LEU A 49 -3.31 7.57 -10.82
CA LEU A 49 -4.10 8.37 -9.88
C LEU A 49 -5.60 8.31 -10.19
N GLY A 50 -6.42 8.14 -9.15
CA GLY A 50 -7.88 8.02 -9.24
C GLY A 50 -8.39 6.66 -9.72
N LYS A 51 -7.51 5.71 -10.02
CA LYS A 51 -7.87 4.31 -10.34
C LYS A 51 -7.67 3.41 -9.13
N THR A 52 -8.20 2.20 -9.19
CA THR A 52 -7.87 1.15 -8.21
C THR A 52 -6.79 0.22 -8.77
N PRO A 53 -5.96 -0.43 -7.93
CA PRO A 53 -4.98 -1.41 -8.41
C PRO A 53 -5.60 -2.51 -9.28
N GLY A 54 -6.83 -2.93 -8.96
CA GLY A 54 -7.57 -3.93 -9.71
C GLY A 54 -7.98 -3.50 -11.13
N GLN A 55 -7.95 -2.20 -11.45
CA GLN A 55 -8.17 -1.68 -12.80
C GLN A 55 -6.88 -1.62 -13.63
N LEU A 56 -5.71 -1.77 -13.00
CA LEU A 56 -4.40 -1.51 -13.61
C LEU A 56 -3.55 -2.78 -13.68
N TRP A 57 -2.89 -3.13 -12.57
CA TRP A 57 -1.97 -4.27 -12.50
C TRP A 57 -2.53 -5.47 -11.73
N GLY A 58 -3.55 -5.26 -10.90
CA GLY A 58 -4.21 -6.30 -10.09
C GLY A 58 -5.44 -6.90 -10.76
N GLY A 59 -6.35 -7.45 -9.94
CA GLY A 59 -7.65 -7.99 -10.39
C GLY A 59 -7.61 -9.45 -10.87
N LEU A 60 -6.48 -10.14 -10.71
CA LEU A 60 -6.29 -11.51 -11.22
C LEU A 60 -6.67 -12.61 -10.23
N MET A 61 -6.89 -12.26 -8.96
CA MET A 61 -7.22 -13.24 -7.92
C MET A 61 -8.72 -13.59 -7.95
N PRO A 62 -9.13 -14.75 -7.40
CA PRO A 62 -10.54 -15.10 -7.26
C PRO A 62 -11.32 -14.06 -6.44
N LYS A 63 -12.63 -13.98 -6.63
CA LYS A 63 -13.50 -13.03 -5.92
C LYS A 63 -13.38 -13.17 -4.40
N GLU A 64 -13.31 -14.41 -3.92
CA GLU A 64 -13.21 -14.77 -2.51
C GLU A 64 -11.95 -14.20 -1.85
N PHE A 65 -10.85 -14.07 -2.62
CA PHE A 65 -9.63 -13.43 -2.15
C PHE A 65 -9.89 -11.96 -1.82
N TYR A 66 -10.53 -11.23 -2.75
CA TYR A 66 -10.81 -9.81 -2.55
C TYR A 66 -11.85 -9.59 -1.46
N GLU A 67 -12.87 -10.44 -1.35
CA GLU A 67 -13.83 -10.39 -0.24
C GLU A 67 -13.15 -10.54 1.11
N LYS A 68 -12.25 -11.53 1.25
CA LYS A 68 -11.46 -11.73 2.46
C LYS A 68 -10.56 -10.53 2.76
N MET A 69 -9.87 -10.01 1.75
CA MET A 69 -9.00 -8.83 1.88
C MET A 69 -9.80 -7.63 2.39
N TRP A 70 -10.91 -7.29 1.72
CA TRP A 70 -11.76 -6.15 2.09
C TRP A 70 -12.38 -6.31 3.47
N HIS A 71 -12.85 -7.51 3.82
CA HIS A 71 -13.35 -7.79 5.16
C HIS A 71 -12.26 -7.52 6.21
N LYS A 72 -11.04 -8.01 5.97
CA LYS A 72 -9.91 -7.87 6.88
C LYS A 72 -9.52 -6.41 7.13
N ILE A 73 -9.32 -5.64 6.05
CA ILE A 73 -8.79 -4.28 6.16
C ILE A 73 -9.87 -3.26 6.50
N LYS A 74 -11.12 -3.45 6.06
CA LYS A 74 -12.20 -2.46 6.22
C LYS A 74 -13.08 -2.71 7.43
N ILE A 75 -13.37 -3.98 7.74
CA ILE A 75 -14.31 -4.36 8.82
C ILE A 75 -13.54 -4.70 10.09
N GLU A 76 -12.58 -5.64 10.01
CA GLU A 76 -11.76 -6.01 11.17
C GLU A 76 -10.72 -4.94 11.51
N LYS A 77 -10.44 -4.02 10.57
CA LYS A 77 -9.42 -2.96 10.68
C LYS A 77 -8.03 -3.53 10.99
N GLN A 78 -7.72 -4.67 10.39
CA GLN A 78 -6.44 -5.37 10.54
C GLN A 78 -5.67 -5.33 9.23
N PHE A 79 -4.34 -5.45 9.32
CA PHE A 79 -3.52 -5.57 8.13
C PHE A 79 -3.76 -6.91 7.41
N PHE A 80 -3.44 -6.92 6.13
CA PHE A 80 -3.55 -8.07 5.25
C PHE A 80 -2.25 -8.25 4.47
N VAL A 81 -1.75 -9.49 4.42
CA VAL A 81 -0.53 -9.85 3.69
C VAL A 81 -0.84 -11.05 2.81
N ALA A 82 -0.45 -10.99 1.54
CA ALA A 82 -0.63 -12.08 0.61
C ALA A 82 0.37 -12.04 -0.55
N ASP A 83 0.65 -13.21 -1.10
CA ASP A 83 1.35 -13.32 -2.38
C ASP A 83 0.31 -13.32 -3.51
N VAL A 84 0.48 -12.44 -4.49
CA VAL A 84 -0.41 -12.28 -5.64
C VAL A 84 0.35 -12.27 -6.94
N GLN A 85 -0.35 -12.60 -8.01
CA GLN A 85 0.12 -12.36 -9.37
C GLN A 85 -0.51 -11.06 -9.90
N ASN A 86 0.32 -10.24 -10.54
CA ASN A 86 -0.06 -8.99 -11.17
C ASN A 86 0.42 -8.96 -12.64
N LEU A 87 -0.12 -8.01 -13.42
CA LEU A 87 0.28 -7.72 -14.79
C LEU A 87 0.87 -6.32 -14.88
N ARG A 88 2.07 -6.21 -15.45
CA ARG A 88 2.60 -4.92 -15.88
C ARG A 88 1.78 -4.40 -17.07
N LYS A 89 1.95 -3.11 -17.39
CA LYS A 89 1.31 -2.47 -18.55
C LYS A 89 1.58 -3.22 -19.86
N ASP A 90 2.79 -3.78 -20.01
CA ASP A 90 3.22 -4.60 -21.15
C ASP A 90 2.67 -6.04 -21.13
N GLN A 91 1.79 -6.38 -20.17
CA GLN A 91 1.22 -7.71 -19.93
C GLN A 91 2.20 -8.75 -19.37
N THR A 92 3.40 -8.35 -18.96
CA THR A 92 4.32 -9.24 -18.26
C THR A 92 3.77 -9.58 -16.88
N LYS A 93 3.58 -10.88 -16.61
CA LYS A 93 3.15 -11.37 -15.30
C LYS A 93 4.31 -11.35 -14.31
N TYR A 94 4.02 -10.92 -13.08
CA TYR A 94 4.97 -10.98 -11.98
C TYR A 94 4.29 -11.38 -10.68
N TRP A 95 5.05 -12.03 -9.81
CA TRP A 95 4.63 -12.34 -8.45
C TRP A 95 5.06 -11.22 -7.53
N GLN A 96 4.24 -10.97 -6.52
CA GLN A 96 4.49 -9.93 -5.55
C GLN A 96 3.90 -10.31 -4.20
N ARG A 97 4.61 -10.01 -3.12
CA ARG A 97 4.02 -10.01 -1.77
C ARG A 97 3.47 -8.62 -1.49
N LEU A 98 2.18 -8.51 -1.25
CA LEU A 98 1.53 -7.25 -0.89
C LEU A 98 1.29 -7.19 0.62
N HIS A 99 1.44 -6.00 1.17
CA HIS A 99 1.10 -5.64 2.54
C HIS A 99 0.12 -4.47 2.50
N ILE A 100 -1.10 -4.68 3.01
CA ILE A 100 -2.12 -3.64 3.07
C ILE A 100 -2.49 -3.40 4.52
N THR A 101 -2.59 -2.14 4.92
CA THR A 101 -3.04 -1.75 6.26
C THR A 101 -4.00 -0.57 6.19
N PRO A 102 -5.09 -0.59 6.98
CA PRO A 102 -5.93 0.58 7.15
C PRO A 102 -5.21 1.63 7.98
N ILE A 103 -5.32 2.89 7.56
CA ILE A 103 -4.90 4.05 8.36
C ILE A 103 -6.15 4.65 8.99
N LEU A 104 -6.14 4.72 10.31
CA LEU A 104 -7.30 5.12 11.11
C LEU A 104 -7.20 6.57 11.59
N ASN A 105 -8.34 7.25 11.69
CA ASN A 105 -8.43 8.53 12.40
C ASN A 105 -8.63 8.31 13.92
N ALA A 106 -8.74 9.41 14.67
CA ALA A 106 -8.96 9.38 16.12
C ALA A 106 -10.31 8.75 16.54
N ALA A 107 -11.30 8.70 15.64
CA ALA A 107 -12.56 8.00 15.86
C ALA A 107 -12.47 6.49 15.52
N GLY A 108 -11.29 6.02 15.09
CA GLY A 108 -11.06 4.65 14.67
C GLY A 108 -11.66 4.33 13.29
N GLU A 109 -12.01 5.33 12.49
CA GLU A 109 -12.55 5.15 11.13
C GLU A 109 -11.41 5.05 10.12
N VAL A 110 -11.59 4.22 9.10
CA VAL A 110 -10.63 4.10 8.00
C VAL A 110 -10.69 5.37 7.16
N VAL A 111 -9.59 6.11 7.10
CA VAL A 111 -9.45 7.30 6.25
C VAL A 111 -8.61 7.03 5.01
N TYR A 112 -7.68 6.08 5.08
CA TYR A 112 -6.88 5.64 3.95
C TYR A 112 -6.57 4.15 4.04
N PHE A 113 -6.14 3.56 2.94
CA PHE A 113 -5.34 2.35 2.97
C PHE A 113 -3.93 2.64 2.48
N LEU A 114 -2.94 2.06 3.16
CA LEU A 114 -1.55 2.04 2.73
C LEU A 114 -1.26 0.65 2.15
N GLY A 115 -0.79 0.61 0.91
CA GLY A 115 -0.31 -0.59 0.23
C GLY A 115 1.19 -0.51 0.00
N ILE A 116 1.92 -1.53 0.44
CA ILE A 116 3.36 -1.66 0.24
C ILE A 116 3.63 -2.99 -0.45
N GLU A 117 4.46 -2.95 -1.49
CA GLU A 117 5.01 -4.15 -2.10
C GLU A 117 6.55 -4.04 -2.10
N PRO A 118 7.24 -4.80 -1.25
CA PRO A 118 8.65 -4.57 -1.02
C PRO A 118 9.50 -5.07 -2.19
N ASN A 119 10.55 -4.33 -2.53
CA ASN A 119 11.48 -4.66 -3.62
C ASN A 119 12.49 -5.73 -3.16
N ILE A 120 12.01 -6.96 -2.94
CA ILE A 120 12.80 -8.02 -2.35
C ILE A 120 12.90 -9.22 -3.29
N THR A 121 14.13 -9.68 -3.53
CA THR A 121 14.42 -10.80 -4.44
C THR A 121 14.46 -12.15 -3.75
N LYS A 122 14.52 -12.20 -2.40
CA LYS A 122 14.61 -13.45 -1.63
C LYS A 122 13.48 -13.63 -0.62
N TRP A 123 13.02 -14.87 -0.48
CA TRP A 123 11.92 -15.21 0.43
C TRP A 123 12.22 -14.95 1.92
N LYS A 124 13.45 -15.21 2.39
CA LYS A 124 13.85 -14.95 3.79
C LYS A 124 13.80 -13.47 4.15
N GLU A 125 14.12 -12.60 3.18
CA GLU A 125 14.04 -11.15 3.33
C GLU A 125 12.55 -10.71 3.36
N ALA A 126 11.68 -11.36 2.58
CA ALA A 126 10.24 -11.10 2.60
C ALA A 126 9.54 -11.50 3.91
N GLU A 127 10.01 -12.55 4.59
CA GLU A 127 9.55 -12.91 5.94
C GLU A 127 9.97 -11.89 6.99
N GLY A 128 11.23 -11.44 6.96
CA GLY A 128 11.74 -10.38 7.82
C GLY A 128 10.94 -9.08 7.66
N PHE A 129 10.72 -8.65 6.42
CA PHE A 129 9.87 -7.49 6.13
C PHE A 129 8.47 -7.63 6.71
N THR A 130 7.86 -8.82 6.60
CA THR A 130 6.51 -9.06 7.13
C THR A 130 6.46 -8.96 8.67
N GLN A 131 7.51 -9.41 9.36
CA GLN A 131 7.63 -9.27 10.81
C GLN A 131 7.78 -7.80 11.22
N GLU A 132 8.65 -7.06 10.54
CA GLU A 132 8.86 -5.64 10.80
C GLU A 132 7.60 -4.81 10.51
N PHE A 133 6.96 -5.04 9.36
CA PHE A 133 5.68 -4.43 9.01
C PHE A 133 4.63 -4.65 10.11
N SER A 134 4.51 -5.88 10.61
CA SER A 134 3.56 -6.21 11.68
C SER A 134 3.90 -5.46 12.98
N SER A 135 5.18 -5.31 13.31
CA SER A 135 5.64 -4.55 14.47
C SER A 135 5.29 -3.06 14.37
N VAL A 136 5.57 -2.45 13.21
CA VAL A 136 5.27 -1.03 12.96
C VAL A 136 3.75 -0.80 12.96
N MET A 137 2.97 -1.68 12.35
CA MET A 137 1.51 -1.55 12.30
C MET A 137 0.84 -1.79 13.66
N GLY A 138 1.43 -2.65 14.50
CA GLY A 138 0.99 -2.82 15.89
C GLY A 138 1.17 -1.57 16.75
N GLN A 139 2.00 -0.61 16.30
CA GLN A 139 2.27 0.66 16.96
C GLN A 139 1.64 1.85 16.22
N GLN A 140 0.66 1.62 15.33
CA GLN A 140 0.01 2.71 14.61
C GLN A 140 -0.61 3.72 15.60
N GLN A 141 -0.51 5.00 15.27
CA GLN A 141 -1.03 6.09 16.08
C GLN A 141 -2.41 6.50 15.58
N SER A 142 -3.24 7.06 16.47
CA SER A 142 -4.59 7.55 16.12
C SER A 142 -4.58 8.76 15.17
N ASP A 143 -3.41 9.33 14.91
CA ASP A 143 -3.20 10.39 13.92
C ASP A 143 -2.68 9.77 12.60
N PRO A 144 -3.43 9.91 11.49
CA PRO A 144 -3.03 9.36 10.18
C PRO A 144 -1.67 9.86 9.70
N LYS A 145 -1.34 11.13 9.92
CA LYS A 145 -0.10 11.74 9.45
C LYS A 145 1.08 11.19 10.24
N GLN A 146 0.95 11.07 11.56
CA GLN A 146 1.99 10.48 12.41
C GLN A 146 2.23 9.01 12.02
N THR A 147 1.17 8.25 11.78
CA THR A 147 1.29 6.85 11.31
C THR A 147 2.04 6.78 9.99
N LEU A 148 1.68 7.58 9.00
CA LEU A 148 2.33 7.58 7.68
C LEU A 148 3.81 8.01 7.76
N ASN A 149 4.13 8.98 8.62
CA ASN A 149 5.51 9.39 8.89
C ASN A 149 6.33 8.27 9.56
N SER A 150 5.76 7.55 10.53
CA SER A 150 6.43 6.40 11.16
C SER A 150 6.73 5.29 10.15
N VAL A 151 5.82 5.04 9.20
CA VAL A 151 6.04 4.04 8.14
C VAL A 151 7.11 4.48 7.17
N SER A 152 7.05 5.74 6.70
CA SER A 152 8.11 6.30 5.86
C SER A 152 9.47 6.22 6.55
N ALA A 153 9.56 6.57 7.83
CA ALA A 153 10.81 6.50 8.59
C ALA A 153 11.32 5.07 8.78
N TRP A 154 10.44 4.05 8.79
CA TRP A 154 10.85 2.65 8.83
C TRP A 154 11.40 2.17 7.47
N LEU A 155 10.69 2.47 6.38
CA LEU A 155 11.09 2.07 5.04
C LEU A 155 12.37 2.76 4.53
N ASN A 156 12.79 3.87 5.15
CA ASN A 156 14.03 4.57 4.84
C ASN A 156 15.25 4.13 5.68
N LYS A 157 15.10 3.13 6.57
CA LYS A 157 16.22 2.59 7.38
C LYS A 157 17.05 1.60 6.58
#